data_AF-A0A7S2FZW7-F1
#
_entry.id   AF-A0A7S2FZW7-F1
#
_cell.length_a   1.000
_cell.length_b   1.000
_cell.length_c   1.000
_cell.angle_alpha   90.00
_cell.angle_beta   90.00
_cell.angle_gamma   90.00
#
_symmetry.space_group_name_H-M   'P 1'
#
loop_
_entity.id
_entity.type
_entity.pdbx_description
1 polymer ?
#
loop_
_entity_poly.entity_id
_entity_poly.type
_entity_poly.pdbx_seq_one_letter_code
_entity_poly.pdbx_strand_id
1 'polypeptide(L)'
;LFFLHGVWSRFFPAMSELRRVIDSGEIGEVVSAHASFCQNDGAGACSATLETGIYCAQFIQWAMGGVAPESVEGVNFRLHENGNDEHISALLKFPDGKHGTLECSLRNPSPRQATICGTKGVIEVQFPFWCPTKFTVQGMTGLGSQTWTEKKVYEFPLPDITGEYNFVNSEGLAYEAAEANRCLRAGLTESPLFDSEECLAVMQVIADIRSRWEK
;
A
#
# COMPACT_ATOMS: atom_id res chain seq x y z
N LEU A 1 -6.13 -13.86 23.99
CA LEU A 1 -6.80 -13.64 22.69
C LEU A 1 -5.81 -12.91 21.80
N PHE A 2 -5.69 -13.30 20.53
CA PHE A 2 -4.75 -12.72 19.56
C PHE A 2 -5.52 -12.28 18.32
N PHE A 3 -5.17 -11.12 17.77
CA PHE A 3 -5.74 -10.57 16.54
C PHE A 3 -4.62 -10.27 15.53
N LEU A 4 -4.82 -10.67 14.27
CA LEU A 4 -3.98 -10.26 13.16
C LEU A 4 -4.88 -9.70 12.06
N HIS A 5 -4.56 -8.51 11.58
CA HIS A 5 -5.31 -7.82 10.53
C HIS A 5 -4.83 -8.32 9.17
N GLY A 6 -5.75 -8.81 8.34
CA GLY A 6 -5.47 -9.52 7.08
C GLY A 6 -4.96 -8.63 5.93
N VAL A 7 -3.88 -7.88 6.16
CA VAL A 7 -3.15 -7.09 5.16
C VAL A 7 -1.78 -7.74 4.93
N TRP A 8 -1.81 -8.90 4.28
CA TRP A 8 -0.65 -9.75 4.00
C TRP A 8 0.55 -9.02 3.39
N SER A 9 0.32 -7.94 2.63
CA SER A 9 1.35 -7.06 2.05
C SER A 9 2.43 -6.67 3.06
N ARG A 10 2.04 -6.39 4.31
CA ARG A 10 2.93 -5.90 5.38
C ARG A 10 4.04 -6.86 5.76
N PHE A 11 3.87 -8.15 5.46
CA PHE A 11 4.78 -9.21 5.93
C PHE A 11 5.77 -9.66 4.85
N PHE A 12 5.66 -9.15 3.63
CA PHE A 12 6.63 -9.46 2.57
C PHE A 12 8.04 -8.95 2.93
N PRO A 13 9.11 -9.74 2.71
CA PRO A 13 10.49 -9.29 2.96
C PRO A 13 10.84 -7.98 2.26
N ALA A 14 10.27 -7.74 1.07
CA ALA A 14 10.43 -6.49 0.34
C ALA A 14 9.99 -5.27 1.17
N MET A 15 8.93 -5.37 1.96
CA MET A 15 8.47 -4.27 2.82
C MET A 15 9.48 -3.95 3.92
N SER A 16 10.10 -4.96 4.53
CA SER A 16 11.15 -4.75 5.53
C SER A 16 12.37 -4.05 4.93
N GLU A 17 12.81 -4.45 3.72
CA GLU A 17 13.94 -3.80 3.07
C GLU A 17 13.58 -2.39 2.58
N LEU A 18 12.37 -2.18 2.07
CA LEU A 18 11.86 -0.85 1.73
C LEU A 18 11.90 0.09 2.96
N ARG A 19 11.46 -0.38 4.13
CA ARG A 19 11.56 0.38 5.38
C ARG A 19 13.01 0.73 5.69
N ARG A 20 13.92 -0.24 5.59
CA ARG A 20 15.36 -0.03 5.82
C ARG A 20 15.95 1.03 4.89
N VAL A 21 15.56 1.04 3.61
CA VAL A 21 15.97 2.05 2.63
C VAL A 21 15.45 3.44 3.02
N ILE A 22 14.15 3.55 3.38
CA ILE A 22 13.54 4.82 3.82
C ILE A 22 14.27 5.35 5.06
N ASP A 23 14.45 4.51 6.08
CA ASP A 23 15.05 4.89 7.36
C ASP A 23 16.54 5.21 7.25
N SER A 24 17.23 4.68 6.23
CA SER A 24 18.62 5.05 5.92
C SER A 24 18.78 6.45 5.34
N GLY A 25 17.68 7.09 4.94
CA GLY A 25 17.68 8.44 4.34
C GLY A 25 18.14 8.46 2.88
N GLU A 26 18.16 7.31 2.20
CA GLU A 26 18.62 7.18 0.80
C GLU A 26 17.80 8.06 -0.15
N ILE A 27 16.48 8.18 0.07
CA ILE A 27 15.60 9.09 -0.66
C ILE A 27 15.34 10.43 0.07
N GLY A 28 16.05 10.69 1.17
CA GLY A 28 15.78 11.85 2.02
C GLY A 28 14.49 11.70 2.83
N GLU A 29 13.85 12.82 3.14
CA GLU A 29 12.57 12.84 3.87
C GLU A 29 11.44 12.49 2.92
N VAL A 30 10.54 11.58 3.32
CA VAL A 30 9.34 11.23 2.54
C VAL A 30 8.39 12.44 2.49
N VAL A 31 7.99 12.83 1.28
CA VAL A 31 7.09 13.97 1.02
C VAL A 31 5.74 13.52 0.48
N SER A 32 5.74 12.55 -0.44
CA SER A 32 4.50 12.04 -1.01
C SER A 32 4.56 10.56 -1.36
N ALA A 33 3.38 9.94 -1.43
CA ALA A 33 3.24 8.58 -1.92
C ALA A 33 2.05 8.45 -2.88
N HIS A 34 2.15 7.51 -3.82
CA HIS A 34 1.08 7.17 -4.74
C HIS A 34 0.90 5.67 -4.79
N ALA A 35 -0.34 5.19 -4.86
CA ALA A 35 -0.65 3.78 -5.11
C ALA A 35 -1.88 3.67 -6.01
N SER A 36 -1.78 2.84 -7.04
CA SER A 36 -2.91 2.54 -7.92
C SER A 36 -3.14 1.03 -7.96
N PHE A 37 -4.37 0.59 -7.67
CA PHE A 37 -4.80 -0.79 -7.80
C PHE A 37 -6.13 -0.86 -8.55
N CYS A 38 -6.04 -0.74 -9.87
CA CYS A 38 -7.18 -0.82 -10.77
C CYS A 38 -7.15 -2.14 -11.54
N GLN A 39 -8.25 -2.87 -11.47
CA GLN A 39 -8.51 -4.08 -12.24
C GLN A 39 -9.84 -3.97 -12.97
N ASN A 40 -9.99 -4.72 -14.05
CA ASN A 40 -11.27 -4.85 -14.75
C ASN A 40 -11.83 -6.24 -14.40
N ASP A 41 -12.38 -6.35 -13.20
CA ASP A 41 -12.73 -7.63 -12.58
C ASP A 41 -14.03 -7.49 -11.78
N GLY A 42 -15.14 -7.37 -12.51
CA GLY A 42 -16.48 -7.40 -11.91
C GLY A 42 -16.89 -6.13 -11.18
N ALA A 43 -16.82 -4.97 -11.85
CA ALA A 43 -17.50 -3.76 -11.38
C ALA A 43 -18.96 -4.09 -10.96
N GLY A 44 -19.31 -3.75 -9.71
CA GLY A 44 -20.60 -4.09 -9.12
C GLY A 44 -20.64 -5.38 -8.29
N ALA A 45 -19.68 -6.31 -8.43
CA ALA A 45 -19.62 -7.54 -7.62
C ALA A 45 -19.20 -7.24 -6.17
N CYS A 46 -18.29 -6.29 -5.98
CA CYS A 46 -17.93 -5.70 -4.70
C CYS A 46 -17.58 -4.21 -4.89
N SER A 47 -17.28 -3.53 -3.79
CA SER A 47 -16.81 -2.13 -3.79
C SER A 47 -15.30 -2.06 -4.02
N ALA A 48 -14.85 -1.31 -5.02
CA ALA A 48 -13.42 -1.15 -5.35
C ALA A 48 -12.59 -0.64 -4.16
N THR A 49 -13.16 0.28 -3.38
CA THR A 49 -12.53 0.84 -2.17
C THR A 49 -12.21 -0.25 -1.15
N LEU A 50 -13.10 -1.23 -0.98
CA LEU A 50 -12.93 -2.32 -0.02
C LEU A 50 -12.02 -3.42 -0.55
N GLU A 51 -12.13 -3.75 -1.84
CA GLU A 51 -11.37 -4.83 -2.47
C GLU A 51 -9.91 -4.45 -2.72
N THR A 52 -9.68 -3.34 -3.43
CA THR A 52 -8.34 -2.93 -3.87
C THR A 52 -7.87 -1.63 -3.25
N GLY A 53 -8.79 -0.74 -2.87
CA GLY A 53 -8.48 0.53 -2.21
C GLY A 53 -7.80 0.38 -0.84
N ILE A 54 -8.10 -0.71 -0.12
CA ILE A 54 -7.45 -1.03 1.16
C ILE A 54 -5.92 -1.16 1.02
N TYR A 55 -5.45 -1.78 -0.07
CA TYR A 55 -4.02 -1.95 -0.34
C TYR A 55 -3.33 -0.63 -0.68
N CYS A 56 -4.03 0.27 -1.37
CA CYS A 56 -3.51 1.61 -1.64
C CYS A 56 -3.42 2.44 -0.34
N ALA A 57 -4.49 2.46 0.46
CA ALA A 57 -4.56 3.23 1.70
C ALA A 57 -3.51 2.75 2.72
N GLN A 58 -3.41 1.43 2.95
CA GLN A 58 -2.42 0.87 3.87
C GLN A 58 -0.98 1.13 3.42
N PHE A 59 -0.70 1.12 2.11
CA PHE A 59 0.65 1.36 1.59
C PHE A 59 1.06 2.82 1.80
N ILE A 60 0.15 3.75 1.53
CA ILE A 60 0.41 5.19 1.70
C ILE A 60 0.62 5.51 3.18
N GLN A 61 -0.26 5.04 4.07
CA GLN A 61 -0.08 5.23 5.51
C GLN A 61 1.24 4.62 6.01
N TRP A 62 1.57 3.41 5.55
CA TRP A 62 2.85 2.79 5.84
C TRP A 62 4.02 3.66 5.36
N ALA A 63 4.01 4.13 4.12
CA ALA A 63 5.06 4.98 3.57
C ALA A 63 5.27 6.27 4.38
N MET A 64 4.20 6.80 4.98
CA MET A 64 4.22 7.97 5.88
C MET A 64 4.67 7.65 7.32
N GLY A 65 5.17 6.44 7.57
CA GLY A 65 5.66 6.01 8.88
C GLY A 65 4.56 5.52 9.82
N GLY A 66 3.44 5.04 9.28
CA GLY A 66 2.30 4.54 10.07
C GLY A 66 1.36 5.64 10.57
N VAL A 67 1.72 6.91 10.38
CA VAL A 67 0.94 8.08 10.80
C VAL A 67 -0.40 8.12 10.07
N ALA A 68 -1.50 8.31 10.78
CA ALA A 68 -2.83 8.49 10.18
C ALA A 68 -2.92 9.82 9.40
N PRO A 69 -3.65 9.87 8.27
CA PRO A 69 -3.91 11.12 7.58
C PRO A 69 -4.81 12.05 8.42
N GLU A 70 -4.60 13.36 8.30
CA GLU A 70 -5.45 14.38 8.91
C GLU A 70 -6.82 14.48 8.23
N SER A 71 -6.86 14.26 6.91
CA SER A 71 -8.09 14.35 6.12
C SER A 71 -8.01 13.56 4.81
N VAL A 72 -9.19 13.17 4.32
CA VAL A 72 -9.41 12.74 2.94
C VAL A 72 -10.02 13.89 2.15
N GLU A 73 -9.41 14.23 1.01
CA GLU A 73 -9.80 15.36 0.15
C GLU A 73 -9.84 14.93 -1.32
N GLY A 74 -10.46 15.76 -2.17
CA GLY A 74 -10.43 15.57 -3.63
C GLY A 74 -10.97 14.23 -4.13
N VAL A 75 -11.97 13.66 -3.46
CA VAL A 75 -12.51 12.34 -3.82
C VAL A 75 -13.32 12.42 -5.12
N ASN A 76 -12.85 11.73 -6.15
CA ASN A 76 -13.60 11.47 -7.38
C ASN A 76 -14.06 10.01 -7.37
N PHE A 77 -15.32 9.78 -7.69
CA PHE A 77 -15.89 8.44 -7.62
C PHE A 77 -16.85 8.14 -8.76
N ARG A 78 -17.00 6.85 -9.04
CA ARG A 78 -18.04 6.30 -9.91
C ARG A 78 -18.70 5.14 -9.19
N LEU A 79 -20.03 5.16 -9.15
CA LEU A 79 -20.83 4.07 -8.60
C LEU A 79 -21.38 3.19 -9.72
N HIS A 80 -21.49 1.91 -9.40
CA HIS A 80 -22.29 0.95 -10.14
C HIS A 80 -23.77 1.18 -9.83
N GLU A 81 -24.66 0.70 -10.69
CA GLU A 81 -26.12 0.86 -10.52
C GLU A 81 -26.66 0.22 -9.22
N ASN A 82 -25.94 -0.73 -8.65
CA ASN A 82 -26.30 -1.38 -7.37
C ASN A 82 -25.73 -0.67 -6.12
N GLY A 83 -25.05 0.47 -6.28
CA GLY A 83 -24.52 1.28 -5.19
C GLY A 83 -23.08 0.97 -4.76
N ASN A 84 -22.45 -0.09 -5.27
CA ASN A 84 -21.03 -0.34 -5.07
C ASN A 84 -20.19 0.72 -5.82
N ASP A 85 -19.07 1.17 -5.24
CA ASP A 85 -18.12 2.00 -5.98
C ASP A 85 -17.31 1.15 -6.98
N GLU A 86 -17.30 1.58 -8.25
CA GLU A 86 -16.55 0.94 -9.34
C GLU A 86 -15.13 1.48 -9.43
N HIS A 87 -14.96 2.76 -9.10
CA HIS A 87 -13.72 3.50 -9.29
C HIS A 87 -13.65 4.66 -8.32
N ILE A 88 -12.50 4.83 -7.68
CA ILE A 88 -12.17 5.94 -6.79
C ILE A 88 -10.80 6.50 -7.13
N SER A 89 -10.67 7.82 -7.08
CA SER A 89 -9.40 8.48 -6.77
C SER A 89 -9.57 9.43 -5.60
N ALA A 90 -8.53 9.56 -4.76
CA ALA A 90 -8.57 10.43 -3.58
C ALA A 90 -7.19 10.97 -3.21
N LEU A 91 -7.18 12.13 -2.54
CA LEU A 91 -6.02 12.73 -1.89
C LEU A 91 -6.10 12.49 -0.38
N LEU A 92 -5.01 12.02 0.22
CA LEU A 92 -4.85 11.86 1.66
C LEU A 92 -3.87 12.94 2.14
N LYS A 93 -4.28 13.77 3.09
CA LYS A 93 -3.44 14.80 3.67
C LYS A 93 -2.81 14.28 4.96
N PHE A 94 -1.51 14.44 5.12
CA PHE A 94 -0.76 14.07 6.32
C PHE A 94 -0.15 15.32 6.97
N PRO A 95 0.32 15.22 8.22
CA PRO A 95 1.04 16.30 8.89
C PRO A 95 2.24 16.81 8.09
N ASP A 96 2.67 18.03 8.41
CA ASP A 96 3.84 18.70 7.80
C ASP A 96 3.76 18.86 6.27
N GLY A 97 2.54 18.90 5.71
CA GLY A 97 2.31 19.11 4.28
C GLY A 97 2.60 17.88 3.41
N LYS A 98 2.85 16.71 4.02
CA LYS A 98 2.96 15.44 3.30
C LYS A 98 1.59 15.02 2.76
N HIS A 99 1.58 14.27 1.66
CA HIS A 99 0.33 13.85 1.04
C HIS A 99 0.45 12.52 0.29
N GLY A 100 -0.66 11.81 0.20
CA GLY A 100 -0.79 10.58 -0.57
C GLY A 100 -1.87 10.71 -1.64
N THR A 101 -1.72 10.05 -2.76
CA THR A 101 -2.80 9.89 -3.75
C THR A 101 -3.07 8.43 -4.00
N LEU A 102 -4.33 8.05 -4.03
CA LEU A 102 -4.72 6.68 -4.37
C LEU A 102 -5.68 6.65 -5.53
N GLU A 103 -5.63 5.54 -6.26
CA GLU A 103 -6.59 5.16 -7.28
C GLU A 103 -6.93 3.68 -7.10
N CYS A 104 -8.22 3.34 -7.11
CA CYS A 104 -8.67 1.94 -7.09
C CYS A 104 -9.87 1.78 -8.01
N SER A 105 -9.99 0.63 -8.67
CA SER A 105 -11.04 0.38 -9.66
C SER A 105 -11.28 -1.11 -9.86
N LEU A 106 -12.53 -1.48 -10.11
CA LEU A 106 -12.95 -2.78 -10.63
C LEU A 106 -13.44 -2.69 -12.09
N ARG A 107 -13.33 -1.52 -12.72
CA ARG A 107 -13.80 -1.22 -14.08
C ARG A 107 -12.69 -1.16 -15.13
N ASN A 108 -11.46 -0.85 -14.75
CA ASN A 108 -10.35 -0.63 -15.69
C ASN A 108 -9.01 -1.08 -15.09
N PRO A 109 -8.03 -1.46 -15.92
CA PRO A 109 -6.68 -1.71 -15.42
C PRO A 109 -5.91 -0.41 -15.13
N SER A 110 -4.90 -0.50 -14.26
CA SER A 110 -3.80 0.45 -14.12
C SER A 110 -2.47 -0.33 -14.09
N PRO A 111 -1.29 0.34 -14.08
CA PRO A 111 0.00 -0.33 -13.91
C PRO A 111 0.14 -1.11 -12.60
N ARG A 112 -0.77 -0.91 -11.62
CA ARG A 112 -0.82 -1.69 -10.39
C ARG A 112 0.50 -1.65 -9.61
N GLN A 113 1.00 -0.43 -9.42
CA GLN A 113 2.28 -0.09 -8.82
C GLN A 113 2.11 0.98 -7.74
N ALA A 114 3.15 1.17 -6.92
CA ALA A 114 3.19 2.23 -5.94
C ALA A 114 4.52 2.97 -5.95
N THR A 115 4.50 4.24 -5.54
CA THR A 115 5.65 5.14 -5.58
C THR A 115 5.76 5.90 -4.26
N ILE A 116 6.99 6.07 -3.77
CA ILE A 116 7.31 6.92 -2.62
C ILE A 116 8.32 7.95 -3.07
N CYS A 117 7.97 9.23 -2.93
CA CYS A 117 8.80 10.36 -3.31
C CYS A 117 9.36 11.01 -2.05
N GLY A 118 10.69 11.02 -1.95
CA GLY A 118 11.40 11.76 -0.92
C GLY A 118 12.14 12.97 -1.48
N THR A 119 12.76 13.76 -0.59
CA THR A 119 13.46 14.99 -0.97
C THR A 119 14.72 14.77 -1.82
N LYS A 120 15.26 13.55 -1.89
CA LYS A 120 16.48 13.21 -2.64
C LYS A 120 16.27 12.14 -3.70
N GLY A 121 15.12 11.46 -3.72
CA GLY A 121 14.93 10.32 -4.62
C GLY A 121 13.53 9.72 -4.57
N VAL A 122 13.36 8.67 -5.35
CA VAL A 122 12.09 7.99 -5.57
C VAL A 122 12.29 6.48 -5.39
N ILE A 123 11.31 5.86 -4.76
CA ILE A 123 11.15 4.41 -4.70
C ILE A 123 9.96 4.04 -5.59
N GLU A 124 10.14 3.04 -6.46
CA GLU A 124 9.07 2.44 -7.25
C GLU A 124 8.87 0.98 -6.84
N VAL A 125 7.72 0.67 -6.25
CA VAL A 125 7.27 -0.71 -5.98
C VAL A 125 6.46 -1.19 -7.17
N GLN A 126 7.02 -2.15 -7.89
CA GLN A 126 6.50 -2.58 -9.19
C GLN A 126 5.31 -3.53 -9.03
N PHE A 127 4.63 -3.82 -10.13
CA PHE A 127 3.56 -4.82 -10.16
C PHE A 127 4.04 -6.20 -9.67
N PRO A 128 3.27 -6.88 -8.81
CA PRO A 128 2.11 -6.40 -8.04
C PRO A 128 2.51 -5.76 -6.70
N PHE A 129 2.21 -4.47 -6.48
CA PHE A 129 2.70 -3.77 -5.26
C PHE A 129 2.08 -4.27 -3.95
N TRP A 130 0.92 -4.93 -3.99
CA TRP A 130 0.25 -5.48 -2.79
C TRP A 130 0.82 -6.83 -2.35
N CYS A 131 1.62 -7.49 -3.18
CA CYS A 131 2.39 -8.68 -2.80
C CYS A 131 3.82 -8.55 -3.37
N PRO A 132 4.57 -7.55 -2.89
CA PRO A 132 5.74 -7.05 -3.58
C PRO A 132 6.94 -8.00 -3.47
N THR A 133 7.52 -8.35 -4.61
CA THR A 133 8.79 -9.10 -4.72
C THR A 133 9.90 -8.28 -5.33
N LYS A 134 9.62 -7.05 -5.78
CA LYS A 134 10.57 -6.19 -6.46
C LYS A 134 10.27 -4.71 -6.26
N PHE A 135 11.32 -3.93 -6.03
CA PHE A 135 11.24 -2.47 -6.06
C PHE A 135 12.55 -1.88 -6.57
N THR A 136 12.51 -0.60 -6.93
CA THR A 136 13.69 0.15 -7.38
C THR A 136 13.85 1.44 -6.61
N VAL A 137 15.09 1.90 -6.46
CA VAL A 137 15.45 3.15 -5.77
C VAL A 137 16.32 3.96 -6.71
N GLN A 138 15.98 5.24 -6.88
CA GLN A 138 16.75 6.19 -7.66
C GLN A 138 16.80 7.55 -6.98
N GLY A 139 18.01 8.08 -6.83
CA GLY A 139 18.20 9.47 -6.44
C GLY A 139 17.97 10.42 -7.63
N MET A 140 17.66 11.67 -7.33
CA MET A 140 17.66 12.77 -8.28
C MET A 140 18.64 13.84 -7.82
N THR A 141 19.42 14.36 -8.76
CA THR A 141 20.49 15.33 -8.52
C THR A 141 20.49 16.43 -9.58
N GLY A 142 21.35 17.43 -9.40
CA GLY A 142 21.45 18.57 -10.30
C GLY A 142 20.39 19.65 -10.04
N LEU A 143 20.53 20.79 -10.71
CA LEU A 143 19.61 21.91 -10.57
C LEU A 143 18.21 21.52 -11.09
N GLY A 144 17.22 21.56 -10.20
CA GLY A 144 15.85 21.15 -10.53
C GLY A 144 15.65 19.63 -10.67
N SER A 145 16.52 18.81 -10.06
CA SER A 145 16.38 17.35 -10.03
C SER A 145 16.39 16.70 -11.43
N GLN A 146 17.16 17.23 -12.37
CA GLN A 146 17.14 16.80 -13.77
C GLN A 146 18.04 15.58 -14.07
N THR A 147 18.77 15.06 -13.07
CA THR A 147 19.69 13.93 -13.28
C THR A 147 19.38 12.78 -12.34
N TRP A 148 18.95 11.66 -12.89
CA TRP A 148 18.76 10.41 -12.14
C TRP A 148 20.09 9.74 -11.83
N THR A 149 20.22 9.20 -10.63
CA THR A 149 21.32 8.28 -10.30
C THR A 149 21.10 6.92 -10.96
N GLU A 150 22.11 6.06 -10.88
CA GLU A 150 21.96 4.65 -11.22
C GLU A 150 20.78 4.01 -10.47
N LYS A 151 19.99 3.20 -11.20
CA LYS A 151 18.84 2.49 -10.66
C LYS A 151 19.29 1.29 -9.85
N LYS A 152 19.05 1.33 -8.55
CA LYS A 152 19.20 0.17 -7.67
C LYS A 152 17.94 -0.67 -7.75
N VAL A 153 18.10 -1.97 -7.95
CA VAL A 153 17.01 -2.94 -8.07
C VAL A 153 17.11 -3.93 -6.92
N TYR A 154 16.02 -4.15 -6.22
CA TYR A 154 15.90 -5.09 -5.12
C TYR A 154 14.88 -6.15 -5.51
N GLU A 155 15.25 -7.43 -5.41
CA GLU A 155 14.41 -8.57 -5.77
C GLU A 155 14.40 -9.59 -4.63
N PHE A 156 13.21 -10.12 -4.33
CA PHE A 156 12.94 -11.03 -3.23
C PHE A 156 12.18 -12.22 -3.79
N PRO A 157 12.82 -13.40 -3.91
CA PRO A 157 12.13 -14.58 -4.39
C PRO A 157 11.00 -14.96 -3.42
N LEU A 158 9.91 -15.50 -3.98
CA LEU A 158 8.84 -16.08 -3.18
C LEU A 158 9.33 -17.36 -2.49
N PRO A 159 8.65 -17.80 -1.41
CA PRO A 159 8.93 -19.08 -0.79
C PRO A 159 8.73 -20.22 -1.80
N ASP A 160 9.61 -21.22 -1.74
CA ASP A 160 9.49 -22.43 -2.57
C ASP A 160 8.39 -23.34 -2.02
N ILE A 161 7.13 -23.00 -2.33
CA ILE A 161 5.93 -23.71 -1.88
C ILE A 161 5.11 -24.09 -3.11
N THR A 162 4.98 -25.39 -3.37
CA THR A 162 4.22 -25.91 -4.48
C THR A 162 2.73 -26.00 -4.16
N GLY A 163 1.89 -25.55 -5.08
CA GLY A 163 0.44 -25.59 -4.94
C GLY A 163 -0.27 -24.89 -6.10
N GLU A 164 -1.56 -25.16 -6.24
CA GLU A 164 -2.43 -24.39 -7.12
C GLU A 164 -2.94 -23.17 -6.36
N TYR A 165 -2.78 -21.97 -6.93
CA TYR A 165 -3.19 -20.71 -6.32
C TYR A 165 -4.12 -19.94 -7.25
N ASN A 166 -5.11 -19.27 -6.67
CA ASN A 166 -6.04 -18.43 -7.43
C ASN A 166 -5.47 -17.03 -7.71
N PHE A 167 -4.59 -16.53 -6.85
CA PHE A 167 -4.11 -15.14 -6.89
C PHE A 167 -2.59 -15.06 -7.03
N VAL A 168 -2.10 -13.98 -7.65
CA VAL A 168 -0.68 -13.73 -7.88
C VAL A 168 0.11 -13.67 -6.58
N ASN A 169 1.27 -14.33 -6.55
CA ASN A 169 2.20 -14.40 -5.42
C ASN A 169 1.59 -14.93 -4.11
N SER A 170 0.57 -15.81 -4.19
CA SER A 170 -0.12 -16.38 -3.02
C SER A 170 0.80 -17.17 -2.08
N GLU A 171 1.95 -17.65 -2.56
CA GLU A 171 3.02 -18.24 -1.75
C GLU A 171 3.45 -17.29 -0.62
N GLY A 172 3.34 -15.98 -0.84
CA GLY A 172 3.66 -14.95 0.15
C GLY A 172 2.72 -14.91 1.36
N LEU A 173 1.55 -15.57 1.32
CA LEU A 173 0.72 -15.75 2.52
C LEU A 173 1.46 -16.55 3.62
N ALA A 174 2.50 -17.30 3.27
CA ALA A 174 3.37 -17.93 4.25
C ALA A 174 4.04 -16.91 5.20
N TYR A 175 4.25 -15.66 4.75
CA TYR A 175 4.87 -14.62 5.56
C TYR A 175 3.94 -14.13 6.68
N GLU A 176 2.66 -13.90 6.41
CA GLU A 176 1.69 -13.53 7.45
C GLU A 176 1.46 -14.68 8.45
N ALA A 177 1.45 -15.93 7.96
CA ALA A 177 1.34 -17.11 8.79
C ALA A 177 2.56 -17.27 9.71
N ALA A 178 3.76 -16.96 9.20
CA ALA A 178 4.98 -16.95 10.00
C ALA A 178 4.93 -15.86 11.09
N GLU A 179 4.43 -14.66 10.76
CA GLU A 179 4.29 -13.57 11.73
C GLU A 179 3.26 -13.89 12.83
N ALA A 180 2.12 -14.46 12.47
CA ALA A 180 1.12 -14.94 13.44
C ALA A 180 1.76 -15.94 14.42
N ASN A 181 2.49 -16.93 13.90
CA ASN A 181 3.19 -17.92 14.71
C ASN A 181 4.26 -17.28 15.61
N ARG A 182 5.02 -16.29 15.11
CA ARG A 182 6.00 -15.55 15.90
C ARG A 182 5.32 -14.82 17.06
N CYS A 183 4.23 -14.10 16.80
CA CYS A 183 3.49 -13.34 17.82
C CYS A 183 2.94 -14.25 18.91
N LEU A 184 2.30 -15.36 18.52
CA LEU A 184 1.75 -16.34 19.46
C LEU A 184 2.84 -16.94 20.36
N ARG A 185 4.00 -17.30 19.80
CA ARG A 185 5.14 -17.81 20.58
C ARG A 185 5.72 -16.77 21.54
N ALA A 186 5.69 -15.50 21.16
CA ALA A 186 6.15 -14.39 21.98
C ALA A 186 5.10 -13.91 23.01
N GLY A 187 3.90 -14.49 23.03
CA GLY A 187 2.83 -14.08 23.94
C GLY A 187 2.22 -12.72 23.61
N LEU A 188 2.36 -12.25 22.36
CA LEU A 188 1.76 -10.99 21.91
C LEU A 188 0.26 -11.17 21.63
N THR A 189 -0.49 -10.08 21.74
CA THR A 189 -1.93 -10.04 21.45
C THR A 189 -2.24 -9.52 20.04
N GLU A 190 -1.27 -8.94 19.35
CA GLU A 190 -1.35 -8.51 17.96
C GLU A 190 0.05 -8.43 17.32
N SER A 191 0.13 -8.21 16.00
CA SER A 191 1.42 -8.01 15.32
C SER A 191 1.89 -6.56 15.43
N PRO A 192 3.15 -6.30 15.82
CA PRO A 192 3.72 -4.97 15.80
C PRO A 192 4.07 -4.46 14.39
N LEU A 193 3.93 -5.29 13.35
CA LEU A 193 4.16 -4.89 11.96
C LEU A 193 2.94 -4.19 11.33
N PHE A 194 1.77 -4.43 11.92
CA PHE A 194 0.50 -3.80 11.57
C PHE A 194 -0.49 -4.04 12.70
N ASP A 195 -0.48 -3.12 13.67
CA ASP A 195 -1.31 -3.21 14.86
C ASP A 195 -2.74 -2.69 14.61
N SER A 196 -3.57 -2.76 15.65
CA SER A 196 -4.96 -2.30 15.60
C SER A 196 -5.11 -0.80 15.40
N GLU A 197 -4.17 0.02 15.89
CA GLU A 197 -4.21 1.47 15.68
C GLU A 197 -3.98 1.80 14.21
N GLU A 198 -2.95 1.21 13.60
CA GLU A 198 -2.68 1.37 12.18
C GLU A 198 -3.83 0.85 11.32
N CYS A 199 -4.39 -0.32 11.66
CA CYS A 199 -5.52 -0.90 10.94
C CYS A 199 -6.76 0.01 10.99
N LEU A 200 -7.11 0.54 12.17
CA LEU A 200 -8.24 1.45 12.32
C LEU A 200 -8.04 2.75 11.56
N ALA A 201 -6.81 3.28 11.52
CA ALA A 201 -6.49 4.45 10.71
C ALA A 201 -6.70 4.19 9.21
N VAL A 202 -6.28 3.03 8.69
CA VAL A 202 -6.57 2.63 7.31
C VAL A 202 -8.08 2.54 7.08
N MET A 203 -8.81 1.88 7.98
CA MET A 203 -10.25 1.73 7.85
C MET A 203 -11.00 3.07 7.93
N GLN A 204 -10.48 4.04 8.69
CA GLN A 204 -11.02 5.40 8.73
C GLN A 204 -10.87 6.10 7.39
N VAL A 205 -9.72 5.94 6.70
CA VAL A 205 -9.56 6.46 5.32
C VAL A 205 -10.60 5.89 4.38
N ILE A 206 -10.83 4.58 4.46
CA ILE A 206 -11.84 3.89 3.65
C ILE A 206 -13.23 4.43 3.96
N ALA A 207 -13.59 4.61 5.23
CA ALA A 207 -14.86 5.18 5.65
C ALA A 207 -15.05 6.64 5.18
N ASP A 208 -14.01 7.47 5.29
CA ASP A 208 -14.04 8.89 4.90
C ASP A 208 -14.15 9.10 3.39
N ILE A 209 -13.63 8.16 2.60
CA ILE A 209 -13.85 8.11 1.15
C ILE A 209 -15.31 7.77 0.86
N ARG A 210 -15.86 6.73 1.51
CA ARG A 210 -17.22 6.23 1.23
C ARG A 210 -18.33 7.15 1.69
N SER A 211 -18.10 7.92 2.75
CA SER A 211 -19.04 8.92 3.26
C SER A 211 -19.41 10.03 2.26
N ARG A 212 -18.70 10.11 1.12
CA ARG A 212 -18.98 11.08 0.04
C ARG A 212 -20.23 10.75 -0.75
N TRP A 213 -20.67 9.48 -0.75
CA TRP A 213 -21.89 9.05 -1.44
C TRP A 213 -22.84 8.25 -0.55
N GLU A 214 -22.39 7.74 0.59
CA GLU A 214 -23.24 7.16 1.61
C GLU A 214 -23.89 8.29 2.44
N LYS A 215 -25.09 8.73 2.06
CA LYS A 215 -25.91 9.67 2.83
C LYS A 215 -27.18 8.98 3.34
#